data_AF-A0A7S1USE8-F1
#
_entry.id   AF-A0A7S1USE8-F1
#
_cell.length_a   1.000
_cell.length_b   1.000
_cell.length_c   1.000
_cell.angle_alpha   90.00
_cell.angle_beta   90.00
_cell.angle_gamma   90.00
#
_symmetry.space_group_name_H-M   'P 1'
#
loop_
_entity.id
_entity.type
_entity.pdbx_description
1 polymer ?
#
loop_
_entity_poly.entity_id
_entity_poly.type
_entity_poly.pdbx_seq_one_letter_code
_entity_poly.pdbx_strand_id
1 'polypeptide(L)'
;YTRAIPLLLDMEGNSKVRPNIATYWFVLRAIAKSKRHDSAEKAMLLLDRMQEKAKIVPNRNIYTQVIAAFANGDVTLEQAQAAENMLFSMQHDYEKRKEEENGKTE
;
A
#
# COMPACT_ATOMS: atom_id res chain seq x y z
N TYR A 1 8.19 -5.40 12.44
CA TYR A 1 7.37 -4.18 12.21
C TYR A 1 6.49 -3.79 13.39
N THR A 2 6.56 -4.45 14.55
CA THR A 2 5.66 -4.23 15.71
C THR A 2 5.66 -2.81 16.26
N ARG A 3 6.75 -2.04 16.07
CA ARG A 3 6.84 -0.61 16.42
C ARG A 3 6.56 0.36 15.27
N ALA A 4 6.51 -0.12 14.02
CA ALA A 4 6.38 0.74 12.84
C ALA A 4 4.94 1.24 12.63
N ILE A 5 3.95 0.38 12.89
CA ILE A 5 2.53 0.72 12.81
C ILE A 5 2.11 1.76 13.86
N PRO A 6 2.41 1.59 15.18
CA PRO A 6 2.05 2.61 16.17
C PRO A 6 2.74 3.95 15.90
N LEU A 7 3.98 3.94 15.42
CA LEU A 7 4.67 5.17 15.02
C LEU A 7 3.97 5.88 13.85
N LEU A 8 3.46 5.13 12.87
CA LEU A 8 2.68 5.70 11.77
C LEU A 8 1.36 6.31 12.25
N LEU A 9 0.69 5.69 13.24
CA LEU A 9 -0.51 6.23 13.85
C LEU A 9 -0.24 7.53 14.63
N ASP A 10 0.87 7.57 15.37
CA ASP A 10 1.32 8.78 16.08
C ASP A 10 1.65 9.92 15.10
N MET A 11 2.24 9.60 13.94
CA MET A 11 2.49 10.55 12.86
C MET A 11 1.16 11.06 12.25
N GLU A 12 0.19 10.19 11.98
CA GLU A 12 -1.14 10.60 11.48
C GLU A 12 -1.87 11.55 12.44
N GLY A 13 -1.70 11.36 13.75
CA GLY A 13 -2.29 12.22 14.78
C GLY A 13 -1.56 13.55 15.00
N ASN A 14 -0.36 13.72 14.46
CA ASN A 14 0.48 14.89 14.68
C ASN A 14 0.48 15.81 13.46
N SER A 15 -0.06 17.02 13.61
CA SER A 15 -0.13 18.03 12.55
C SER A 15 1.24 18.48 12.01
N LYS A 16 2.33 18.26 12.78
CA LYS A 16 3.70 18.60 12.38
C LYS A 16 4.41 17.50 11.58
N VAL A 17 3.93 16.26 11.63
CA VAL A 17 4.63 15.11 11.04
C VAL A 17 3.66 14.27 10.22
N ARG A 18 3.25 14.79 9.05
CA ARG A 18 2.36 14.04 8.15
C ARG A 18 3.12 12.89 7.46
N PRO A 19 2.61 11.64 7.54
CA PRO A 19 3.18 10.53 6.78
C PRO A 19 2.99 10.76 5.28
N ASN A 20 4.01 10.40 4.50
CA ASN A 20 4.01 10.51 3.04
C ASN A 20 4.08 9.13 2.38
N ILE A 21 4.03 9.08 1.04
CA ILE A 21 4.20 7.83 0.25
C ILE A 21 5.40 7.01 0.72
N ALA A 22 6.53 7.67 1.02
CA ALA A 22 7.74 6.98 1.43
C ALA A 22 7.56 6.32 2.81
N THR A 23 6.90 7.00 3.76
CA THR A 23 6.59 6.44 5.08
C THR A 23 5.76 5.17 4.97
N TYR A 24 4.66 5.19 4.20
CA TYR A 24 3.84 4.00 3.95
C TYR A 24 4.64 2.89 3.25
N TRP A 25 5.47 3.24 2.27
CA TRP A 25 6.32 2.28 1.57
C TRP A 25 7.29 1.56 2.51
N PHE A 26 7.97 2.29 3.40
CA PHE A 26 8.89 1.69 4.37
C PHE A 26 8.18 0.76 5.35
N VAL A 27 6.98 1.14 5.83
CA VAL A 27 6.18 0.31 6.74
C VAL A 27 5.71 -0.96 6.03
N LEU A 28 5.17 -0.85 4.81
CA LEU A 28 4.75 -1.99 4.00
C LEU A 28 5.90 -2.94 3.68
N ARG A 29 7.07 -2.41 3.32
CA ARG A 29 8.27 -3.22 3.08
C ARG A 29 8.70 -3.97 4.34
N ALA A 30 8.60 -3.33 5.51
CA ALA A 30 8.92 -3.97 6.78
C ALA A 30 7.90 -5.06 7.16
N ILE A 31 6.63 -4.88 6.79
CA ILE A 31 5.57 -5.89 6.94
C ILE A 31 5.86 -7.08 6.01
N ALA A 32 6.06 -6.83 4.72
CA ALA A 32 6.35 -7.88 3.73
C ALA A 32 7.56 -8.74 4.11
N LYS A 33 8.63 -8.11 4.62
CA LYS A 33 9.85 -8.82 5.04
C LYS A 33 9.68 -9.67 6.30
N SER A 34 8.68 -9.41 7.11
CA SER A 34 8.55 -10.09 8.40
C SER A 34 7.85 -11.44 8.31
N LYS A 35 7.26 -11.80 7.15
CA LYS A 35 6.69 -13.12 6.86
C LYS A 35 5.72 -13.65 7.93
N ARG A 36 4.95 -12.75 8.53
CA ARG A 36 3.96 -13.13 9.54
C ARG A 36 2.60 -13.33 8.89
N HIS A 37 1.78 -14.19 9.46
CA HIS A 37 0.42 -14.48 8.99
C HIS A 37 -0.45 -13.21 8.89
N ASP A 38 -0.26 -12.24 9.79
CA ASP A 38 -0.98 -10.96 9.81
C ASP A 38 -0.43 -9.90 8.82
N SER A 39 0.58 -10.25 8.01
CA SER A 39 1.25 -9.28 7.14
C SER A 39 0.34 -8.83 5.99
N ALA A 40 -0.41 -9.75 5.40
CA ALA A 40 -1.34 -9.48 4.31
C ALA A 40 -2.46 -8.52 4.74
N GLU A 41 -3.17 -8.85 5.82
CA GLU A 41 -4.25 -8.04 6.38
C GLU A 41 -3.77 -6.62 6.75
N LYS A 42 -2.59 -6.52 7.39
CA LYS A 42 -2.01 -5.23 7.73
C LYS A 42 -1.59 -4.42 6.51
N ALA A 43 -1.10 -5.08 5.46
CA ALA A 43 -0.74 -4.41 4.22
C ALA A 43 -1.96 -3.81 3.52
N MET A 44 -3.10 -4.53 3.50
CA MET A 44 -4.37 -4.00 3.00
C MET A 44 -4.83 -2.79 3.80
N LEU A 45 -4.86 -2.92 5.13
CA LEU A 45 -5.34 -1.85 6.01
C LEU A 45 -4.49 -0.58 5.89
N LEU A 46 -3.19 -0.70 5.60
CA LEU A 46 -2.32 0.44 5.30
C LEU A 46 -2.61 1.08 3.95
N LEU A 47 -2.94 0.28 2.93
CA LEU A 47 -3.30 0.77 1.61
C LEU A 47 -4.61 1.58 1.66
N ASP A 48 -5.64 1.02 2.31
CA ASP A 48 -6.93 1.69 2.49
C ASP A 48 -6.77 2.99 3.28
N ARG A 49 -5.99 2.97 4.38
CA ARG A 49 -5.68 4.20 5.13
C ARG A 49 -4.95 5.24 4.30
N MET A 50 -4.02 4.82 3.45
CA MET A 50 -3.27 5.73 2.59
C MET A 50 -4.22 6.44 1.59
N GLN A 51 -5.19 5.72 1.04
CA GLN A 51 -6.19 6.26 0.10
C GLN A 51 -7.27 7.09 0.81
N GLU A 52 -7.84 6.60 1.91
CA GLU A 52 -8.97 7.24 2.58
C GLU A 52 -8.55 8.37 3.52
N LYS A 53 -7.58 8.12 4.40
CA LYS A 53 -7.18 9.10 5.43
C LYS A 53 -6.17 10.10 4.90
N ALA A 54 -5.12 9.60 4.27
CA ALA A 54 -4.05 10.44 3.79
C ALA A 54 -4.38 11.08 2.42
N LYS A 55 -5.40 10.56 1.71
CA LYS A 55 -5.74 10.93 0.33
C LYS A 55 -4.54 10.87 -0.61
N ILE A 56 -3.63 9.94 -0.33
CA ILE A 56 -2.41 9.77 -1.12
C ILE A 56 -2.64 8.63 -2.09
N VAL A 57 -2.39 8.91 -3.37
CA VAL A 57 -2.59 7.89 -4.40
C VAL A 57 -1.42 6.89 -4.35
N PRO A 58 -1.69 5.58 -4.23
CA PRO A 58 -0.63 4.58 -4.20
C PRO A 58 0.19 4.59 -5.48
N ASN A 59 1.48 4.31 -5.36
CA ASN A 59 2.38 4.15 -6.51
C ASN A 59 2.63 2.67 -6.77
N ARG A 60 3.15 2.34 -7.95
CA ARG A 60 3.57 0.97 -8.32
C ARG A 60 4.37 0.26 -7.21
N ASN A 61 5.26 0.99 -6.55
CA ASN A 61 6.08 0.45 -5.46
C ASN A 61 5.25 0.00 -4.25
N ILE A 62 4.17 0.71 -3.91
CA ILE A 62 3.26 0.37 -2.81
C ILE A 62 2.54 -0.93 -3.11
N TYR A 63 1.89 -1.04 -4.28
CA TYR A 63 1.22 -2.28 -4.72
C TYR A 63 2.17 -3.46 -4.76
N THR A 64 3.39 -3.28 -5.29
CA THR A 64 4.41 -4.33 -5.29
C THR A 64 4.74 -4.82 -3.88
N GLN A 65 4.84 -3.93 -2.89
CA GLN A 65 5.09 -4.35 -1.50
C GLN A 65 3.89 -5.07 -0.88
N VAL A 66 2.66 -4.64 -1.19
CA VAL A 66 1.44 -5.29 -0.69
C VAL A 66 1.34 -6.71 -1.25
N ILE A 67 1.56 -6.90 -2.55
CA ILE A 67 1.61 -8.23 -3.20
C ILE A 67 2.73 -9.08 -2.59
N ALA A 68 3.90 -8.50 -2.37
CA ALA A 68 4.99 -9.21 -1.70
C ALA A 68 4.63 -9.60 -0.25
N ALA A 69 3.81 -8.82 0.46
CA ALA A 69 3.32 -9.17 1.79
C ALA A 69 2.34 -10.35 1.74
N PHE A 70 1.46 -10.41 0.74
CA PHE A 70 0.59 -11.56 0.49
C PHE A 70 1.38 -12.83 0.16
N ALA A 71 2.38 -12.73 -0.73
CA ALA A 71 3.20 -13.88 -1.14
C ALA A 71 4.10 -14.43 -0.02
N ASN A 72 4.42 -13.62 0.99
CA ASN A 72 5.26 -14.01 2.12
C ASN A 72 4.47 -14.43 3.37
N GLY A 73 3.14 -14.31 3.35
CA GLY A 73 2.24 -14.79 4.40
C GLY A 73 1.79 -16.24 4.15
N ASP A 74 0.84 -16.72 4.95
CA ASP A 74 0.13 -17.95 4.62
C ASP A 74 -0.79 -17.68 3.44
N VAL A 75 -0.34 -18.09 2.25
CA VAL A 75 -1.06 -17.90 1.00
C VAL A 75 -2.37 -18.68 1.07
N THR A 76 -3.46 -17.99 1.42
CA THR A 76 -4.81 -18.49 1.23
C THR A 76 -5.29 -18.14 -0.17
N LEU A 77 -6.25 -18.90 -0.69
CA LEU A 77 -6.87 -18.63 -2.00
C LEU A 77 -7.46 -17.21 -2.06
N GLU A 78 -8.02 -16.75 -0.93
CA GLU A 78 -8.58 -15.40 -0.77
C GLU A 78 -7.50 -14.31 -0.87
N GLN A 79 -6.34 -14.52 -0.24
CA GLN A 79 -5.22 -13.59 -0.32
C GLN A 79 -4.61 -13.52 -1.73
N ALA A 80 -4.54 -14.66 -2.42
CA ALA A 80 -4.13 -14.69 -3.82
C ALA A 80 -5.12 -13.92 -4.72
N GLN A 81 -6.43 -14.13 -4.52
CA GLN A 81 -7.45 -13.40 -5.28
C GLN A 81 -7.43 -11.89 -4.97
N ALA A 82 -7.21 -11.51 -3.71
CA ALA A 82 -7.05 -10.11 -3.32
C ALA A 82 -5.82 -9.47 -3.99
N ALA A 83 -4.70 -10.20 -4.08
CA ALA A 83 -3.51 -9.73 -4.79
C ALA A 83 -3.75 -9.56 -6.30
N GLU A 84 -4.51 -10.47 -6.93
CA GLU A 84 -4.92 -10.34 -8.34
C GLU A 84 -5.82 -9.13 -8.55
N ASN A 85 -6.84 -8.95 -7.72
CA ASN A 85 -7.75 -7.80 -7.80
C ASN A 85 -6.98 -6.48 -7.64
N MET A 86 -5.95 -6.45 -6.78
CA MET A 86 -5.06 -5.29 -6.64
C MET A 86 -4.18 -5.04 -7.86
N LEU A 87 -3.74 -6.10 -8.58
CA LEU A 87 -3.02 -5.92 -9.84
C LEU A 87 -3.93 -5.31 -10.91
N PHE A 88 -5.18 -5.75 -11.00
CA PHE A 88 -6.16 -5.17 -11.90
C PHE A 88 -6.45 -3.70 -11.59
N SER A 89 -6.63 -3.35 -10.31
CA SER A 89 -6.85 -1.95 -9.92
C SER A 89 -5.63 -1.07 -10.18
N MET A 90 -4.41 -1.59 -9.93
CA MET A 90 -3.17 -0.89 -10.28
C MET A 90 -3.08 -0.61 -11.79
N GLN A 91 -3.42 -1.59 -12.62
CA GLN A 91 -3.34 -1.45 -14.08
C GLN A 91 -4.34 -0.39 -14.58
N HIS A 92 -5.57 -0.41 -14.05
CA HIS A 92 -6.58 0.59 -14.38
C HIS A 92 -6.16 2.01 -13.95
N ASP A 93 -5.62 2.16 -12.74
CA ASP A 93 -5.12 3.46 -12.25
C ASP A 93 -3.92 3.96 -13.07
N TYR A 94 -3.06 3.05 -13.55
CA TYR A 94 -1.93 3.40 -14.40
C TYR A 94 -2.37 3.85 -15.80
N GLU A 95 -3.32 3.15 -16.41
CA GLU A 95 -3.92 3.52 -17.70
C GLU A 95 -4.57 4.90 -17.62
N LYS A 96 -5.35 5.14 -16.57
CA LYS A 96 -5.98 6.44 -16.32
C LYS A 96 -4.97 7.58 -16.13
N ARG A 97 -3.90 7.36 -15.35
CA ARG A 97 -2.84 8.37 -15.18
C ARG A 97 -2.10 8.66 -16.48
N LYS A 98 -1.83 7.64 -17.29
CA LYS A 98 -1.18 7.79 -18.60
C LYS A 98 -2.05 8.61 -19.56
N GLU A 99 -3.37 8.42 -19.53
CA GLU A 99 -4.32 9.22 -20.30
C GLU A 99 -4.38 10.68 -19.82
N GLU A 100 -4.38 10.92 -18.51
CA GLU A 100 -4.35 12.27 -17.93
C GLU A 100 -3.04 13.03 -18.20
N GLU A 101 -1.90 12.34 -18.26
CA GLU A 101 -0.61 12.93 -18.64
C GLU A 101 -0.54 13.23 -20.14
N ASN A 102 -1.08 12.36 -20.99
CA ASN A 102 -1.13 12.62 -22.44
C ASN A 102 -2.12 13.75 -22.79
N GLY A 103 -3.21 13.92 -22.05
CA GLY A 103 -4.20 14.99 -22.28
C GLY A 103 -3.78 16.39 -21.80
N LYS A 104 -2.66 16.53 -21.08
CA LYS A 104 -2.11 17.84 -20.65
C LYS A 104 -1.04 18.40 -21.60
N THR A 105 -0.73 17.67 -22.67
CA THR A 105 0.31 18.06 -23.63
C THR A 105 -0.26 18.62 -24.95
N GLU A 106 -1.55 18.93 -25.00
CA GLU A 106 -2.22 19.62 -26.12
C GLU A 106 -2.68 21.04 -25.72
#